data_AF-A0A954A2Z2-F1
#
_entry.id   AF-A0A954A2Z2-F1
#
_cell.length_a   1.000
_cell.length_b   1.000
_cell.length_c   1.000
_cell.angle_alpha   90.00
_cell.angle_beta   90.00
_cell.angle_gamma   90.00
#
_symmetry.space_group_name_H-M   'P 1'
#
loop_
_entity.id
_entity.type
_entity.pdbx_description
1 polymer ?
#
loop_
_entity_poly.entity_id
_entity_poly.type
_entity_poly.pdbx_seq_one_letter_code
_entity_poly.pdbx_strand_id
1 'polypeptide(L)'
;YEPLLALMAPRYVTASEKLDPLIDKLQAEFDTSSDPHFEALRDAVTAIRDNMYFLGEMLLVATINDPQVLADLRDALLDLSAELLAGPDADLYVNASEDLLTMAVGVEESYSQALLGLDVPAERDFFLWGLQNRFEPMLQHFARSMSPHNRIHVDLGLYHWFPSTISGIRIKVQDRESGRLLEDRIGPLSDGYSFDIGAHEGRPLRVWFKVPSYVSQIIDIEGTAGGSFVAPPLVQGDTDGNNVIDSVDADNVLADFGEGGHMATYVPPTDVNGDGVVNRIDYRVVKANQGVDGAKLLPPSGVFINPYEGGVPAAAVPAPTGL
;
A
#
# COMPACT_ATOMS: atom_id res chain seq x y z
N TYR A 1 -7.85 7.37 -21.00
CA TYR A 1 -7.82 8.46 -20.02
C TYR A 1 -9.21 8.71 -19.44
N GLU A 2 -10.17 9.31 -20.17
CA GLU A 2 -11.53 9.59 -19.64
C GLU A 2 -12.26 8.37 -19.02
N PRO A 3 -12.25 7.16 -19.62
CA PRO A 3 -12.89 6.00 -18.99
C PRO A 3 -12.24 5.58 -17.67
N LEU A 4 -10.95 5.86 -17.49
CA LEU A 4 -10.23 5.57 -16.25
C LEU A 4 -10.63 6.57 -15.15
N LEU A 5 -10.81 7.84 -15.48
CA LEU A 5 -11.33 8.84 -14.52
C LEU A 5 -12.73 8.47 -14.02
N ALA A 6 -13.62 8.13 -14.95
CA ALA A 6 -14.98 7.71 -14.61
C ALA A 6 -15.00 6.42 -13.76
N LEU A 7 -14.05 5.50 -13.99
CA LEU A 7 -13.90 4.29 -13.17
C LEU A 7 -13.42 4.60 -11.74
N MET A 8 -12.64 5.67 -11.55
CA MET A 8 -12.13 6.08 -10.25
C MET A 8 -13.15 6.86 -9.43
N ALA A 9 -14.02 7.64 -10.08
CA ALA A 9 -14.99 8.53 -9.44
C ALA A 9 -15.79 7.89 -8.29
N PRO A 10 -16.43 6.71 -8.45
CA PRO A 10 -17.21 6.10 -7.35
C PRO A 10 -16.36 5.76 -6.12
N ARG A 11 -15.06 5.47 -6.31
CA ARG A 11 -14.15 5.14 -5.21
C ARG A 11 -13.87 6.34 -4.32
N TYR A 12 -13.74 7.53 -4.92
CA TYR A 12 -13.55 8.78 -4.18
C TYR A 12 -14.78 9.16 -3.36
N VAL A 13 -15.96 9.09 -3.98
CA VAL A 13 -17.24 9.33 -3.30
C VAL A 13 -17.41 8.34 -2.14
N THR A 14 -17.26 7.04 -2.41
CA THR A 14 -17.37 6.01 -1.37
C THR A 14 -16.36 6.21 -0.23
N ALA A 15 -15.13 6.58 -0.56
CA ALA A 15 -14.10 6.82 0.44
C ALA A 15 -14.36 8.07 1.28
N SER A 16 -14.94 9.14 0.70
CA SER A 16 -15.35 10.33 1.45
C SER A 16 -16.46 10.00 2.46
N GLU A 17 -17.47 9.22 2.09
CA GLU A 17 -18.57 8.84 2.98
C GLU A 17 -18.10 7.99 4.17
N LYS A 18 -17.02 7.21 3.98
CA LYS A 18 -16.42 6.42 5.06
C LYS A 18 -15.76 7.28 6.15
N LEU A 19 -15.56 8.59 5.92
CA LEU A 19 -15.01 9.52 6.90
C LEU A 19 -16.08 10.10 7.85
N ASP A 20 -17.36 10.08 7.47
CA ASP A 20 -18.44 10.66 8.28
C ASP A 20 -18.46 10.10 9.73
N PRO A 21 -18.30 8.78 9.99
CA PRO A 21 -18.27 8.27 11.36
C PRO A 21 -17.09 8.76 12.20
N LEU A 22 -15.98 9.16 11.58
CA LEU A 22 -14.83 9.74 12.28
C LEU A 22 -15.12 11.20 12.64
N ILE A 23 -15.71 11.96 11.71
CA ILE A 23 -16.14 13.35 11.94
C ILE A 23 -17.12 13.41 13.12
N ASP A 24 -18.14 12.55 13.12
CA ASP A 24 -19.13 12.47 14.21
C ASP A 24 -18.49 12.17 15.57
N LYS A 25 -17.49 11.28 15.60
CA LYS A 25 -16.77 10.95 16.83
C LYS A 25 -15.91 12.10 17.33
N LEU A 26 -15.17 12.76 16.45
CA LEU A 26 -14.35 13.93 16.81
C LEU A 26 -15.23 15.06 17.33
N GLN A 27 -16.41 15.28 16.74
CA GLN A 27 -17.40 16.22 17.24
C GLN A 27 -17.87 15.86 18.66
N ALA A 28 -18.23 14.60 18.90
CA ALA A 28 -18.70 14.16 20.22
C ALA A 28 -17.62 14.31 21.32
N GLU A 29 -16.36 14.04 20.98
CA GLU A 29 -15.23 14.25 21.90
C GLU A 29 -14.99 15.74 22.17
N PHE A 30 -15.10 16.59 21.14
CA PHE A 30 -15.04 18.05 21.30
C PHE A 30 -16.17 18.57 22.19
N ASP A 31 -17.41 18.15 21.97
CA ASP A 31 -18.56 18.58 22.77
C ASP A 31 -18.41 18.20 24.25
N THR A 32 -17.71 17.10 24.53
CA THR A 32 -17.48 16.59 25.89
C THR A 32 -16.30 17.27 26.58
N SER A 33 -15.17 17.45 25.88
CA SER A 33 -13.90 17.93 26.45
C SER A 33 -13.67 19.44 26.28
N SER A 34 -14.26 20.03 25.24
CA SER A 34 -13.94 21.36 24.71
C SER A 34 -12.45 21.55 24.37
N ASP A 35 -11.73 20.46 24.06
CA ASP A 35 -10.34 20.52 23.64
C ASP A 35 -10.26 20.98 22.16
N PRO A 36 -9.66 22.15 21.87
CA PRO A 36 -9.56 22.68 20.50
C PRO A 36 -8.82 21.74 19.53
N HIS A 37 -8.03 20.78 20.02
CA HIS A 37 -7.38 19.81 19.16
C HIS A 37 -8.37 18.87 18.45
N PHE A 38 -9.45 18.45 19.12
CA PHE A 38 -10.49 17.64 18.46
C PHE A 38 -11.25 18.42 17.40
N GLU A 39 -11.44 19.72 17.60
CA GLU A 39 -12.01 20.61 16.58
C GLU A 39 -11.09 20.72 15.35
N ALA A 40 -9.79 20.94 15.55
CA ALA A 40 -8.82 21.01 14.46
C ALA A 40 -8.76 19.69 13.65
N LEU A 41 -8.72 18.54 14.34
CA LEU A 41 -8.80 17.22 13.69
C LEU A 41 -10.09 17.05 12.90
N ARG A 42 -11.24 17.44 13.48
CA ARG A 42 -12.56 17.35 12.81
C ARG A 42 -12.56 18.18 11.53
N ASP A 43 -12.07 19.42 11.60
CA ASP A 43 -12.08 20.35 10.48
C ASP A 43 -11.18 19.84 9.33
N ALA A 44 -9.99 19.31 9.65
CA ALA A 44 -9.11 18.70 8.66
C ALA A 44 -9.73 17.45 8.00
N VAL A 45 -10.34 16.54 8.78
CA VAL A 45 -11.04 15.35 8.24
C VAL A 45 -12.24 15.77 7.37
N THR A 46 -12.97 16.80 7.78
CA THR A 46 -14.10 17.34 7.01
C THR A 46 -13.63 17.92 5.67
N ALA A 47 -12.52 18.65 5.67
CA ALA A 47 -11.92 19.18 4.44
C ALA A 47 -11.45 18.07 3.49
N ILE A 48 -10.85 16.98 4.01
CA ILE A 48 -10.51 15.80 3.20
C ILE A 48 -11.77 15.19 2.60
N ARG A 49 -12.80 14.95 3.42
CA ARG A 49 -14.08 14.36 3.01
C ARG A 49 -14.73 15.17 1.88
N ASP A 50 -14.85 16.47 2.04
CA ASP A 50 -15.51 17.33 1.07
C ASP A 50 -14.73 17.42 -0.24
N ASN A 51 -13.41 17.64 -0.19
CA ASN A 51 -12.60 17.71 -1.40
C ASN A 51 -12.54 16.37 -2.16
N MET A 52 -12.53 15.25 -1.45
CA MET A 52 -12.64 13.92 -2.08
C MET A 52 -14.00 13.72 -2.77
N TYR A 53 -15.09 14.14 -2.14
CA TYR A 53 -16.42 14.07 -2.72
C TYR A 53 -16.50 14.91 -4.01
N PHE A 54 -16.07 16.17 -3.95
CA PHE A 54 -16.05 17.06 -5.11
C PHE A 54 -15.16 16.53 -6.24
N LEU A 55 -13.96 16.01 -5.91
CA LEU A 55 -13.08 15.38 -6.87
C LEU A 55 -13.76 14.16 -7.52
N GLY A 56 -14.45 13.32 -6.76
CA GLY A 56 -15.24 12.20 -7.27
C GLY A 56 -16.29 12.64 -8.30
N GLU A 57 -17.06 13.68 -8.01
CA GLU A 57 -18.07 14.24 -8.92
C GLU A 57 -17.43 14.79 -10.22
N MET A 58 -16.27 15.46 -10.12
CA MET A 58 -15.53 15.96 -11.27
C MET A 58 -14.99 14.84 -12.17
N LEU A 59 -14.44 13.78 -11.55
CA LEU A 59 -13.95 12.60 -12.24
C LEU A 59 -15.06 11.85 -12.99
N LEU A 60 -16.31 11.87 -12.46
CA LEU A 60 -17.45 11.18 -13.06
C LEU A 60 -17.81 11.74 -14.44
N VAL A 61 -17.71 13.06 -14.60
CA VAL A 61 -17.91 13.75 -15.88
C VAL A 61 -16.62 13.84 -16.72
N ALA A 62 -15.56 13.17 -16.27
CA ALA A 62 -14.23 13.12 -16.91
C ALA A 62 -13.61 14.50 -17.17
N THR A 63 -13.83 15.46 -16.26
CA THR A 63 -13.25 16.80 -16.39
C THR A 63 -12.60 17.27 -15.10
N ILE A 64 -11.48 17.99 -15.21
CA ILE A 64 -10.83 18.68 -14.09
C ILE A 64 -10.84 20.16 -14.39
N ASN A 65 -12.04 20.74 -14.28
CA ASN A 65 -12.24 22.16 -14.60
C ASN A 65 -11.77 23.08 -13.47
N ASP A 66 -11.49 22.51 -12.29
CA ASP A 66 -10.98 23.22 -11.13
C ASP A 66 -9.87 22.41 -10.45
N PRO A 67 -8.60 22.58 -10.87
CA PRO A 67 -7.47 21.94 -10.21
C PRO A 67 -7.33 22.32 -8.73
N GLN A 68 -7.97 23.41 -8.26
CA GLN A 68 -7.85 23.86 -6.87
C GLN A 68 -8.35 22.81 -5.87
N VAL A 69 -9.33 21.98 -6.24
CA VAL A 69 -9.80 20.87 -5.38
C VAL A 69 -8.66 19.90 -4.99
N LEU A 70 -7.66 19.72 -5.86
CA LEU A 70 -6.50 18.89 -5.57
C LEU A 70 -5.55 19.59 -4.61
N ALA A 71 -5.29 20.89 -4.80
CA ALA A 71 -4.47 21.66 -3.87
C ALA A 71 -5.11 21.72 -2.48
N ASP A 72 -6.41 21.94 -2.40
CA ASP A 72 -7.16 21.98 -1.13
C ASP A 72 -7.16 20.61 -0.44
N LEU A 73 -7.30 19.52 -1.20
CA LEU A 73 -7.18 18.16 -0.68
C LEU A 73 -5.78 17.85 -0.15
N ARG A 74 -4.73 18.26 -0.87
CA ARG A 74 -3.34 18.14 -0.41
C ARG A 74 -3.15 18.87 0.90
N ASP A 75 -3.59 20.12 0.98
CA ASP A 75 -3.41 20.95 2.18
C ASP A 75 -4.17 20.35 3.37
N ALA A 76 -5.39 19.86 3.18
CA ALA A 76 -6.15 19.17 4.23
C ALA A 76 -5.45 17.90 4.74
N LEU A 77 -4.78 17.12 3.86
CA LEU A 77 -3.97 15.96 4.27
C LEU A 77 -2.74 16.38 5.09
N LEU A 78 -2.07 17.46 4.68
CA LEU A 78 -0.92 18.01 5.41
C LEU A 78 -1.34 18.55 6.79
N ASP A 79 -2.47 19.24 6.86
CA ASP A 79 -3.02 19.79 8.10
C ASP A 79 -3.39 18.66 9.07
N LEU A 80 -4.09 17.61 8.61
CA LEU A 80 -4.40 16.46 9.44
C LEU A 80 -3.13 15.76 9.97
N SER A 81 -2.10 15.65 9.13
CA SER A 81 -0.79 15.10 9.53
C SER A 81 -0.15 15.94 10.63
N ALA A 82 -0.14 17.27 10.48
CA ALA A 82 0.42 18.19 11.46
C ALA A 82 -0.34 18.13 12.79
N GLU A 83 -1.68 18.08 12.75
CA GLU A 83 -2.52 17.98 13.94
C GLU A 83 -2.25 16.67 14.69
N LEU A 84 -2.23 15.52 14.01
CA LEU A 84 -1.93 14.23 14.66
C LEU A 84 -0.60 14.24 15.43
N LEU A 85 0.40 14.95 14.91
CA LEU A 85 1.72 15.08 15.54
C LEU A 85 1.80 16.17 16.62
N ALA A 86 0.82 17.07 16.70
CA ALA A 86 0.71 18.07 17.75
C ALA A 86 0.01 17.56 19.02
N GLY A 87 -0.72 16.44 18.90
CA GLY A 87 -1.49 15.84 19.99
C GLY A 87 -0.66 15.14 21.08
N PRO A 88 -1.29 14.78 22.22
CA PRO A 88 -0.61 14.17 23.37
C PRO A 88 -0.01 12.78 23.10
N ASP A 89 -0.47 12.10 22.04
CA ASP A 89 -0.04 10.76 21.64
C ASP A 89 0.70 10.77 20.28
N ALA A 90 1.40 11.86 19.96
CA ALA A 90 2.07 12.06 18.67
C ALA A 90 2.93 10.85 18.22
N ASP A 91 3.63 10.19 19.15
CA ASP A 91 4.46 9.02 18.88
C ASP A 91 3.66 7.84 18.30
N LEU A 92 2.38 7.68 18.68
CA LEU A 92 1.50 6.64 18.14
C LEU A 92 1.05 6.95 16.71
N TYR A 93 1.05 8.21 16.32
CA TYR A 93 0.51 8.68 15.04
C TYR A 93 1.56 8.99 13.98
N VAL A 94 2.86 8.80 14.27
CA VAL A 94 3.95 9.00 13.29
C VAL A 94 3.66 8.26 11.98
N ASN A 95 3.30 6.97 12.07
CA ASN A 95 3.02 6.15 10.91
C ASN A 95 1.73 6.58 10.16
N ALA A 96 0.69 6.97 10.89
CA ALA A 96 -0.53 7.51 10.28
C ALA A 96 -0.25 8.83 9.55
N SER A 97 0.60 9.69 10.13
CA SER A 97 1.09 10.91 9.53
C SER A 97 1.90 10.63 8.25
N GLU A 98 2.80 9.65 8.25
CA GLU A 98 3.53 9.24 7.05
C GLU A 98 2.60 8.84 5.90
N ASP A 99 1.48 8.16 6.20
CA ASP A 99 0.49 7.79 5.18
C ASP A 99 -0.20 9.01 4.59
N LEU A 100 -0.59 9.98 5.44
CA LEU A 100 -1.16 11.26 5.01
C LEU A 100 -0.21 12.05 4.12
N LEU A 101 1.07 12.14 4.51
CA LEU A 101 2.11 12.78 3.71
C LEU A 101 2.29 12.08 2.35
N THR A 102 2.27 10.74 2.35
CA THR A 102 2.37 9.92 1.13
C THR A 102 1.18 10.13 0.20
N MET A 103 -0.04 10.28 0.75
CA MET A 103 -1.22 10.65 -0.01
C MET A 103 -1.09 12.08 -0.57
N ALA A 104 -0.64 13.04 0.24
CA ALA A 104 -0.47 14.44 -0.17
C ALA A 104 0.52 14.59 -1.33
N VAL A 105 1.62 13.83 -1.35
CA VAL A 105 2.59 13.81 -2.47
C VAL A 105 1.92 13.34 -3.77
N GLY A 106 1.08 12.30 -3.73
CA GLY A 106 0.35 11.85 -4.91
C GLY A 106 -0.66 12.89 -5.42
N VAL A 107 -1.37 13.53 -4.51
CA VAL A 107 -2.31 14.61 -4.85
C VAL A 107 -1.58 15.81 -5.45
N GLU A 108 -0.41 16.18 -4.92
CA GLU A 108 0.43 17.27 -5.46
C GLU A 108 0.93 16.98 -6.88
N GLU A 109 1.32 15.74 -7.16
CA GLU A 109 1.68 15.34 -8.53
C GLU A 109 0.48 15.49 -9.46
N SER A 110 -0.71 15.02 -9.05
CA SER A 110 -1.95 15.18 -9.82
C SER A 110 -2.28 16.65 -10.08
N TYR A 111 -2.16 17.50 -9.06
CA TYR A 111 -2.36 18.93 -9.17
C TYR A 111 -1.39 19.55 -10.18
N SER A 112 -0.10 19.22 -10.06
CA SER A 112 0.96 19.72 -10.96
C SER A 112 0.70 19.33 -12.42
N GLN A 113 0.29 18.08 -12.67
CA GLN A 113 -0.04 17.63 -14.02
C GLN A 113 -1.32 18.27 -14.56
N ALA A 114 -2.33 18.48 -13.71
CA ALA A 114 -3.56 19.17 -14.12
C ALA A 114 -3.30 20.62 -14.56
N LEU A 115 -2.37 21.31 -13.90
CA LEU A 115 -1.94 22.66 -14.31
C LEU A 115 -1.23 22.69 -15.66
N LEU A 116 -0.61 21.58 -16.08
CA LEU A 116 0.03 21.44 -17.40
C LEU A 116 -0.98 21.17 -18.53
N GLY A 117 -2.25 20.90 -18.20
CA GLY A 117 -3.33 20.72 -19.17
C GLY A 117 -3.56 19.28 -19.64
N LEU A 118 -2.70 18.33 -19.25
CA LEU A 118 -2.87 16.90 -19.54
C LEU A 118 -2.94 16.62 -21.06
N ASP A 119 -2.19 17.38 -21.84
CA ASP A 119 -2.23 17.34 -23.30
C ASP A 119 -1.47 16.13 -23.86
N VAL A 120 -0.43 15.67 -23.15
CA VAL A 120 0.41 14.55 -23.57
C VAL A 120 0.20 13.30 -22.71
N PRO A 121 0.49 12.09 -23.23
CA PRO A 121 0.30 10.84 -22.49
C PRO A 121 1.04 10.79 -21.16
N ALA A 122 2.29 11.27 -21.10
CA ALA A 122 3.08 11.25 -19.87
C ALA A 122 2.43 12.06 -18.73
N GLU A 123 1.89 13.25 -19.02
CA GLU A 123 1.19 14.07 -18.03
C GLU A 123 -0.07 13.36 -17.52
N ARG A 124 -0.81 12.71 -18.42
CA ARG A 124 -1.99 11.89 -18.06
C ARG A 124 -1.62 10.70 -17.19
N ASP A 125 -0.49 10.07 -17.46
CA ASP A 125 -0.01 8.92 -16.70
C ASP A 125 0.43 9.34 -15.30
N PHE A 126 1.18 10.44 -15.16
CA PHE A 126 1.54 11.00 -13.84
C PHE A 126 0.32 11.51 -13.08
N PHE A 127 -0.64 12.11 -13.77
CA PHE A 127 -1.91 12.53 -13.19
C PHE A 127 -2.68 11.33 -12.62
N LEU A 128 -2.87 10.29 -13.42
CA LEU A 128 -3.53 9.07 -12.98
C LEU A 128 -2.73 8.41 -11.86
N TRP A 129 -1.40 8.45 -11.93
CA TRP A 129 -0.53 7.90 -10.89
C TRP A 129 -0.74 8.59 -9.54
N GLY A 130 -0.86 9.90 -9.53
CA GLY A 130 -1.08 10.65 -8.31
C GLY A 130 -2.46 10.41 -7.68
N LEU A 131 -3.44 9.95 -8.45
CA LEU A 131 -4.79 9.65 -7.97
C LEU A 131 -5.05 8.16 -7.68
N GLN A 132 -4.47 7.24 -8.46
CA GLN A 132 -4.81 5.83 -8.41
C GLN A 132 -4.44 5.18 -7.08
N ASN A 133 -5.41 4.48 -6.48
CA ASN A 133 -5.28 3.70 -5.23
C ASN A 133 -4.82 4.47 -3.98
N ARG A 134 -4.69 5.80 -4.06
CA ARG A 134 -4.27 6.68 -2.95
C ARG A 134 -5.35 6.99 -1.93
N PHE A 135 -6.60 6.59 -2.18
CA PHE A 135 -7.71 6.91 -1.27
C PHE A 135 -8.32 5.67 -0.65
N GLU A 136 -9.06 4.82 -1.38
CA GLU A 136 -9.72 3.71 -0.69
C GLU A 136 -8.71 2.70 -0.03
N PRO A 137 -7.68 2.19 -0.73
CA PRO A 137 -6.67 1.33 -0.10
C PRO A 137 -5.81 2.05 0.95
N MET A 138 -5.36 3.27 0.66
CA MET A 138 -4.51 4.04 1.58
C MET A 138 -5.26 4.58 2.80
N LEU A 139 -6.55 4.92 2.72
CA LEU A 139 -7.37 5.27 3.88
C LEU A 139 -7.60 4.05 4.78
N GLN A 140 -7.70 2.85 4.21
CA GLN A 140 -7.71 1.64 5.01
C GLN A 140 -6.36 1.40 5.69
N HIS A 141 -5.24 1.74 5.03
CA HIS A 141 -3.91 1.68 5.62
C HIS A 141 -3.80 2.70 6.77
N PHE A 142 -4.09 3.98 6.49
CA PHE A 142 -4.15 5.07 7.46
C PHE A 142 -5.01 4.70 8.67
N ALA A 143 -6.23 4.20 8.46
CA ALA A 143 -7.12 3.79 9.54
C ALA A 143 -6.55 2.66 10.42
N ARG A 144 -5.75 1.75 9.84
CA ARG A 144 -5.01 0.73 10.61
C ARG A 144 -3.86 1.37 11.39
N SER A 145 -3.17 2.33 10.78
CA SER A 145 -2.06 3.03 11.41
C SER A 145 -2.51 3.97 12.54
N MET A 146 -3.79 4.34 12.60
CA MET A 146 -4.39 5.01 13.75
C MET A 146 -4.58 4.10 14.98
N SER A 147 -4.39 2.79 14.84
CA SER A 147 -4.42 1.83 15.96
C SER A 147 -3.01 1.42 16.36
N PRO A 148 -2.75 0.94 17.59
CA PRO A 148 -1.42 0.45 17.97
C PRO A 148 -0.91 -0.67 17.04
N HIS A 149 0.18 -0.40 16.33
CA HIS A 149 0.76 -1.28 15.32
C HIS A 149 2.30 -1.20 15.31
N ASN A 150 2.95 -2.13 14.60
CA ASN A 150 4.32 -1.97 14.13
C ASN A 150 4.29 -1.87 12.59
N ARG A 151 5.06 -0.95 12.03
CA ARG A 151 5.23 -0.76 10.59
C ARG A 151 6.54 -1.37 10.12
N ILE A 152 6.46 -2.15 9.04
CA ILE A 152 7.62 -2.71 8.35
C ILE A 152 7.74 -2.05 6.99
N HIS A 153 8.82 -1.29 6.77
CA HIS A 153 9.18 -0.74 5.47
C HIS A 153 9.97 -1.78 4.68
N VAL A 154 9.59 -1.98 3.43
CA VAL A 154 10.29 -2.85 2.48
C VAL A 154 10.91 -2.00 1.38
N ASP A 155 12.05 -2.44 0.87
CA ASP A 155 12.67 -1.83 -0.30
C ASP A 155 12.43 -2.73 -1.50
N LEU A 156 11.59 -2.27 -2.44
CA LEU A 156 11.34 -2.96 -3.70
C LEU A 156 12.30 -2.52 -4.82
N GLY A 157 13.25 -1.63 -4.52
CA GLY A 157 14.18 -1.07 -5.50
C GLY A 157 13.48 -0.14 -6.50
N LEU A 158 13.71 -0.39 -7.79
CA LEU A 158 13.15 0.41 -8.90
C LEU A 158 11.80 -0.14 -9.38
N TYR A 159 10.96 -0.59 -8.47
CA TYR A 159 9.63 -1.10 -8.84
C TYR A 159 8.77 0.08 -9.32
N HIS A 160 8.41 0.08 -10.61
CA HIS A 160 7.71 1.20 -11.25
C HIS A 160 6.19 1.08 -11.19
N TRP A 161 5.65 -0.09 -10.88
CA TRP A 161 4.23 -0.26 -10.62
C TRP A 161 3.81 0.27 -9.26
N PHE A 162 2.53 0.59 -9.15
CA PHE A 162 1.91 0.94 -7.88
C PHE A 162 2.10 -0.19 -6.86
N PRO A 163 2.65 0.05 -5.67
CA PRO A 163 2.75 -0.97 -4.63
C PRO A 163 1.39 -1.61 -4.29
N SER A 164 0.32 -0.82 -4.36
CA SER A 164 -1.07 -1.28 -4.22
C SER A 164 -1.56 -2.26 -5.30
N THR A 165 -0.87 -2.38 -6.44
CA THR A 165 -1.15 -3.40 -7.48
C THR A 165 -0.45 -4.73 -7.20
N ILE A 166 0.49 -4.76 -6.26
CA ILE A 166 1.12 -6.00 -5.81
C ILE A 166 0.06 -6.81 -5.07
N SER A 167 -0.16 -8.04 -5.53
CA SER A 167 -1.19 -8.97 -5.07
C SER A 167 -0.94 -9.49 -3.66
N GLY A 168 -1.08 -8.63 -2.65
CA GLY A 168 -1.10 -8.98 -1.23
C GLY A 168 0.19 -9.62 -0.69
N ILE A 169 0.79 -8.99 0.32
CA ILE A 169 1.91 -9.53 1.06
C ILE A 169 1.41 -10.62 1.99
N ARG A 170 2.00 -11.81 1.92
CA ARG A 170 1.76 -12.84 2.94
C ARG A 170 2.60 -12.51 4.16
N ILE A 171 1.96 -12.40 5.32
CA ILE A 171 2.57 -11.96 6.57
C ILE A 171 2.31 -13.01 7.63
N LYS A 172 3.36 -13.39 8.36
CA LYS A 172 3.29 -14.25 9.52
C LYS A 172 4.09 -13.63 10.66
N VAL A 173 3.45 -13.48 11.82
CA VAL A 173 4.11 -12.95 13.02
C VAL A 173 4.21 -14.08 14.02
N GLN A 174 5.40 -14.34 14.53
CA GLN A 174 5.67 -15.37 15.51
C GLN A 174 6.27 -14.73 16.76
N ASP A 175 5.84 -15.18 17.93
CA ASP A 175 6.51 -14.87 19.19
C ASP A 175 7.88 -15.59 19.20
N ARG A 176 8.97 -14.82 19.22
CA ARG A 176 10.33 -15.34 18.99
C ARG A 176 10.78 -16.31 20.08
N GLU A 177 10.31 -16.12 21.31
CA GLU A 177 10.68 -16.95 22.45
C GLU A 177 9.92 -18.27 22.47
N SER A 178 8.61 -18.22 22.27
CA SER A 178 7.75 -19.42 22.35
C SER A 178 7.62 -20.16 21.02
N GLY A 179 7.95 -19.52 19.90
CA GLY A 179 7.66 -20.02 18.56
C GLY A 179 6.16 -20.03 18.23
N ARG A 180 5.30 -19.41 19.04
CA ARG A 180 3.85 -19.39 18.80
C ARG A 180 3.53 -18.41 17.68
N LEU A 181 2.78 -18.88 16.67
CA LEU A 181 2.23 -18.02 15.63
C LEU A 181 1.17 -17.09 16.25
N LEU A 182 1.33 -15.79 16.02
CA LEU A 182 0.47 -14.70 16.49
C LEU A 182 -0.46 -14.20 15.39
N GLU A 183 0.06 -14.09 14.16
CA GLU A 183 -0.68 -13.66 12.96
C GLU A 183 -0.30 -14.54 11.77
N ASP A 184 -1.26 -14.85 10.89
CA ASP A 184 -1.05 -15.39 9.53
C ASP A 184 -2.16 -14.82 8.64
N ARG A 185 -1.77 -13.94 7.72
CA ARG A 185 -2.72 -13.25 6.83
C ARG A 185 -2.05 -12.81 5.55
N ILE A 186 -2.89 -12.39 4.61
CA ILE A 186 -2.48 -11.63 3.43
C ILE A 186 -2.93 -10.18 3.67
N GLY A 187 -2.02 -9.22 3.48
CA GLY A 187 -2.29 -7.80 3.66
C GLY A 187 -1.81 -6.97 2.48
N PRO A 188 -2.35 -5.75 2.29
CA PRO A 188 -1.85 -4.85 1.26
C PRO A 188 -0.45 -4.32 1.63
N LEU A 189 0.32 -3.93 0.61
CA LEU A 189 1.46 -3.04 0.75
C LEU A 189 0.97 -1.60 0.54
N SER A 190 1.37 -0.68 1.40
CA SER A 190 1.10 0.74 1.24
C SER A 190 1.90 1.30 0.06
N ASP A 191 1.48 2.45 -0.47
CA ASP A 191 2.24 3.15 -1.51
C ASP A 191 3.56 3.74 -0.97
N GLY A 192 3.74 3.77 0.35
CA GLY A 192 5.02 4.09 1.02
C GLY A 192 5.94 2.88 1.17
N TYR A 193 5.66 1.79 0.46
CA TYR A 193 6.38 0.51 0.56
C TYR A 193 6.44 0.00 1.99
N SER A 194 5.33 0.05 2.71
CA SER A 194 5.23 -0.46 4.07
C SER A 194 4.01 -1.35 4.28
N PHE A 195 4.04 -2.18 5.32
CA PHE A 195 2.86 -2.87 5.81
C PHE A 195 2.86 -2.88 7.33
N ASP A 196 1.66 -2.88 7.91
CA ASP A 196 1.49 -2.89 9.35
C ASP A 196 1.23 -4.30 9.89
N ILE A 197 1.66 -4.56 11.12
CA ILE A 197 1.32 -5.72 11.97
C ILE A 197 0.84 -5.26 13.34
N GLY A 198 0.23 -6.13 14.14
CA GLY A 198 -0.18 -5.77 15.49
C GLY A 198 0.99 -5.29 16.36
N ALA A 199 0.75 -4.39 17.31
CA ALA A 199 1.79 -3.85 18.19
C ALA A 199 2.53 -4.94 19.00
N HIS A 200 1.80 -5.93 19.51
CA HIS A 200 2.31 -7.01 20.39
C HIS A 200 3.32 -6.49 21.42
N GLU A 201 2.92 -5.44 22.14
CA GLU A 201 3.81 -4.59 22.92
C GLU A 201 4.66 -5.37 23.95
N GLY A 202 5.96 -5.05 23.98
CA GLY A 202 6.94 -5.66 24.88
C GLY A 202 7.29 -7.12 24.56
N ARG A 203 6.87 -7.64 23.39
CA ARG A 203 7.20 -9.01 22.98
C ARG A 203 8.30 -9.02 21.93
N PRO A 204 9.24 -9.97 22.01
CA PRO A 204 10.16 -10.22 20.92
C PRO A 204 9.42 -10.94 19.79
N LEU A 205 9.36 -10.30 18.62
CA LEU A 205 8.66 -10.81 17.46
C LEU A 205 9.63 -11.28 16.39
N ARG A 206 9.21 -12.30 15.66
CA ARG A 206 9.79 -12.75 14.39
C ARG A 206 8.74 -12.57 13.31
N VAL A 207 8.98 -11.63 12.41
CA VAL A 207 8.07 -11.30 11.32
C VAL A 207 8.62 -11.94 10.06
N TRP A 208 7.89 -12.92 9.54
CA TRP A 208 8.11 -13.47 8.22
C TRP A 208 7.14 -12.83 7.26
N PHE A 209 7.61 -12.45 6.09
CA PHE A 209 6.74 -11.91 5.06
C PHE A 209 7.23 -12.27 3.67
N LYS A 210 6.31 -12.26 2.71
CA LYS A 210 6.60 -12.49 1.31
C LYS A 210 5.80 -11.55 0.43
N VAL A 211 6.55 -10.82 -0.38
CA VAL A 211 6.04 -10.01 -1.47
C VAL A 211 6.00 -10.88 -2.75
N PRO A 212 4.93 -10.83 -3.57
CA PRO A 212 4.89 -11.46 -4.89
C PRO A 212 6.16 -11.18 -5.70
N SER A 213 6.67 -12.17 -6.44
CA SER A 213 7.92 -12.09 -7.22
C SER A 213 9.22 -12.05 -6.41
N TYR A 214 9.15 -11.97 -5.07
CA TYR A 214 10.32 -12.00 -4.19
C TYR A 214 10.32 -13.25 -3.33
N VAL A 215 11.52 -13.74 -2.98
CA VAL A 215 11.65 -14.73 -1.90
C VAL A 215 11.34 -14.09 -0.55
N SER A 216 10.77 -14.85 0.36
CA SER A 216 10.36 -14.34 1.67
C SER A 216 11.55 -13.91 2.53
N GLN A 217 11.30 -12.96 3.42
CA GLN A 217 12.27 -12.48 4.41
C GLN A 217 11.80 -12.72 5.84
N ILE A 218 12.75 -12.63 6.77
CA ILE A 218 12.50 -12.60 8.21
C ILE A 218 13.18 -11.36 8.80
N ILE A 219 12.46 -10.66 9.67
CA ILE A 219 13.01 -9.64 10.56
C ILE A 219 12.61 -9.97 12.00
N ASP A 220 13.57 -9.82 12.91
CA ASP A 220 13.32 -9.92 14.36
C ASP A 220 13.23 -8.50 14.92
N ILE A 221 12.15 -8.20 15.64
CA ILE A 221 11.88 -6.87 16.22
C ILE A 221 11.41 -7.01 17.68
N GLU A 222 11.42 -5.91 18.42
CA GLU A 222 10.73 -5.80 19.70
C GLU A 222 9.40 -5.06 19.48
N GLY A 223 8.29 -5.73 19.74
CA GLY A 223 6.95 -5.19 19.52
C GLY A 223 6.73 -3.92 20.32
N THR A 224 6.42 -2.82 19.64
CA THR A 224 6.24 -1.49 20.23
C THR A 224 5.07 -0.81 19.54
N ALA A 225 4.19 -0.15 20.30
CA ALA A 225 3.11 0.63 19.69
C ALA A 225 3.69 1.83 18.91
N GLY A 226 3.42 1.89 17.60
CA GLY A 226 4.01 2.90 16.70
C GLY A 226 5.43 2.56 16.22
N GLY A 227 5.93 1.35 16.48
CA GLY A 227 7.28 0.96 16.03
C GLY A 227 7.41 1.01 14.51
N SER A 228 8.52 1.54 14.00
CA SER A 228 8.84 1.58 12.57
C SER A 228 10.18 0.88 12.31
N PHE A 229 10.19 -0.09 11.41
CA PHE A 229 11.33 -0.97 11.16
C PHE A 229 11.59 -1.10 9.66
N VAL A 230 12.87 -1.19 9.29
CA VAL A 230 13.28 -1.42 7.90
C VAL A 230 13.61 -2.90 7.72
N ALA A 231 12.95 -3.53 6.75
CA ALA A 231 13.21 -4.90 6.39
C ALA A 231 14.58 -5.08 5.72
N PRO A 232 15.17 -6.29 5.77
CA PRO A 232 16.31 -6.63 4.93
C PRO A 232 16.00 -6.47 3.43
N PRO A 233 17.02 -6.22 2.58
CA PRO A 233 16.83 -6.15 1.14
C PRO A 233 16.13 -7.42 0.60
N LEU A 234 15.13 -7.22 -0.26
CA LEU A 234 14.43 -8.33 -0.89
C LEU A 234 15.24 -8.88 -2.07
N VAL A 235 14.99 -10.15 -2.41
CA VAL A 235 15.58 -10.79 -3.60
C VAL A 235 14.45 -11.21 -4.54
N GLN A 236 14.42 -10.57 -5.70
CA GLN A 236 13.44 -10.78 -6.77
C GLN A 236 13.81 -11.98 -7.66
N GLY A 237 12.78 -12.63 -8.19
CA GLY A 237 12.90 -13.70 -9.18
C GLY A 237 12.07 -14.95 -8.90
N ASP A 238 11.30 -14.98 -7.81
CA ASP A 238 10.43 -16.10 -7.44
C ASP A 238 9.01 -15.85 -7.96
N THR A 239 8.82 -16.21 -9.23
CA THR A 239 7.66 -15.88 -10.04
C THR A 239 6.47 -16.81 -9.81
N ASP A 240 6.71 -18.05 -9.38
CA ASP A 240 5.64 -19.00 -9.03
C ASP A 240 5.26 -18.95 -7.54
N GLY A 241 6.02 -18.19 -6.75
CA GLY A 241 5.78 -17.96 -5.34
C GLY A 241 6.17 -19.13 -4.45
N ASN A 242 6.93 -20.12 -4.93
CA ASN A 242 7.29 -21.33 -4.18
C ASN A 242 8.39 -21.11 -3.11
N ASN A 243 8.90 -19.87 -3.01
CA ASN A 243 9.97 -19.43 -2.12
C ASN A 243 11.39 -19.79 -2.54
N VAL A 244 11.59 -20.26 -3.76
CA VAL A 244 12.89 -20.64 -4.33
C VAL A 244 12.97 -20.09 -5.75
N ILE A 245 14.10 -19.49 -6.10
CA ILE A 245 14.35 -19.02 -7.46
C ILE A 245 15.06 -20.13 -8.22
N ASP A 246 14.38 -20.78 -9.17
CA ASP A 246 14.93 -21.89 -9.94
C ASP A 246 14.71 -21.77 -11.46
N SER A 247 14.81 -22.89 -12.18
CA SER A 247 14.62 -22.89 -13.64
C SER A 247 13.16 -22.66 -14.05
N VAL A 248 12.20 -23.08 -13.21
CA VAL A 248 10.77 -22.89 -13.46
C VAL A 248 10.46 -21.40 -13.50
N ASP A 249 11.05 -20.60 -12.62
CA ASP A 249 10.86 -19.14 -12.66
C ASP A 249 11.37 -18.51 -13.95
N ALA A 250 12.51 -18.98 -14.43
CA ALA A 250 13.08 -18.49 -15.67
C ALA A 250 12.20 -18.86 -16.87
N ASP A 251 11.60 -20.06 -16.84
CA ASP A 251 10.68 -20.54 -17.87
C ASP A 251 9.34 -19.76 -17.83
N ASN A 252 8.83 -19.41 -16.64
CA ASN A 252 7.65 -18.56 -16.48
C ASN A 252 7.86 -17.18 -17.11
N VAL A 253 9.00 -16.53 -16.84
CA VAL A 253 9.33 -15.24 -17.45
C VAL A 253 9.39 -15.34 -18.97
N LEU A 254 9.99 -16.41 -19.52
CA LEU A 254 10.03 -16.61 -20.98
C LEU A 254 8.64 -16.84 -21.59
N ALA A 255 7.74 -17.50 -20.86
CA ALA A 255 6.37 -17.74 -21.31
C ALA A 255 5.56 -16.43 -21.40
N ASP A 256 5.85 -15.47 -20.51
CA ASP A 256 5.13 -14.20 -20.39
C ASP A 256 5.83 -13.05 -21.15
N PHE A 257 6.87 -13.31 -21.95
CA PHE A 257 7.57 -12.26 -22.70
C PHE A 257 6.63 -11.39 -23.55
N GLY A 258 6.66 -10.08 -23.28
CA GLY A 258 5.84 -9.08 -23.93
C GLY A 258 4.52 -8.77 -23.23
N GLU A 259 4.16 -9.49 -22.17
CA GLU A 259 3.06 -9.14 -21.29
C GLU A 259 3.34 -7.82 -20.54
N GLY A 260 2.30 -7.05 -20.25
CA GLY A 260 2.40 -5.73 -19.62
C GLY A 260 2.14 -4.54 -20.58
N GLY A 261 2.80 -3.43 -20.32
CA GLY A 261 2.72 -2.17 -21.05
C GLY A 261 1.66 -1.19 -20.52
N HIS A 262 1.58 -0.02 -21.16
CA HIS A 262 0.71 1.09 -20.75
C HIS A 262 -0.81 0.78 -20.67
N MET A 263 -1.25 -0.36 -21.21
CA MET A 263 -2.65 -0.81 -21.17
C MET A 263 -2.86 -1.99 -20.21
N ALA A 264 -1.82 -2.49 -19.56
CA ALA A 264 -1.95 -3.62 -18.65
C ALA A 264 -2.73 -3.21 -17.39
N THR A 265 -3.69 -4.05 -17.03
CA THR A 265 -4.58 -3.83 -15.88
C THR A 265 -4.12 -4.61 -14.64
N TYR A 266 -3.05 -5.39 -14.74
CA TYR A 266 -2.44 -6.13 -13.65
C TYR A 266 -0.94 -6.25 -13.87
N VAL A 267 -0.18 -6.40 -12.79
CA VAL A 267 1.25 -6.68 -12.83
C VAL A 267 1.45 -8.18 -12.83
N PRO A 268 1.99 -8.78 -13.91
CA PRO A 268 2.31 -10.19 -13.90
C PRO A 268 3.45 -10.44 -12.90
N PRO A 269 3.41 -11.51 -12.09
CA PRO A 269 4.52 -11.85 -11.18
C PRO A 269 5.86 -12.09 -11.88
N THR A 270 5.86 -12.25 -13.20
CA THR A 270 7.03 -12.40 -14.06
C THR A 270 7.68 -11.08 -14.48
N ASP A 271 7.03 -9.93 -14.25
CA ASP A 271 7.65 -8.59 -14.31
C ASP A 271 8.38 -8.34 -12.98
N VAL A 272 9.51 -9.03 -12.81
CA VAL A 272 10.21 -9.15 -11.53
C VAL A 272 11.00 -7.90 -11.16
N ASN A 273 11.28 -7.01 -12.11
CA ASN A 273 11.82 -5.68 -11.81
C ASN A 273 10.71 -4.62 -11.69
N GLY A 274 9.48 -4.97 -12.06
CA GLY A 274 8.32 -4.11 -11.98
C GLY A 274 8.37 -2.92 -12.91
N ASP A 275 9.05 -3.03 -14.06
CA ASP A 275 9.24 -1.92 -15.00
C ASP A 275 8.06 -1.66 -15.95
N GLY A 276 7.04 -2.50 -15.87
CA GLY A 276 5.85 -2.37 -16.68
C GLY A 276 5.71 -3.45 -17.73
N VAL A 277 6.78 -4.17 -18.09
CA VAL A 277 6.75 -5.11 -19.21
C VAL A 277 7.70 -6.28 -19.00
N VAL A 278 7.16 -7.50 -19.12
CA VAL A 278 7.96 -8.72 -18.99
C VAL A 278 8.91 -8.84 -20.18
N ASN A 279 10.21 -8.74 -19.93
CA ASN A 279 11.21 -8.70 -20.98
C ASN A 279 12.55 -9.38 -20.59
N ARG A 280 13.59 -9.17 -21.41
CA ARG A 280 14.89 -9.81 -21.20
C ARG A 280 15.58 -9.35 -19.90
N ILE A 281 15.24 -8.18 -19.38
CA ILE A 281 15.76 -7.67 -18.11
C ILE A 281 15.24 -8.54 -16.96
N ASP A 282 13.94 -8.85 -16.93
CA ASP A 282 13.33 -9.78 -15.97
C ASP A 282 13.99 -11.14 -15.96
N TYR A 283 14.20 -11.71 -17.15
CA TYR A 283 14.86 -13.00 -17.28
C TYR A 283 16.29 -12.97 -16.71
N ARG A 284 17.02 -11.86 -16.92
CA ARG A 284 18.37 -11.70 -16.36
C ARG A 284 18.35 -11.57 -14.84
N VAL A 285 17.34 -10.90 -14.28
CA VAL A 285 17.14 -10.83 -12.83
C VAL A 285 16.97 -12.25 -12.25
N VAL A 286 16.03 -13.04 -12.79
CA VAL A 286 15.81 -14.42 -12.32
C VAL A 286 17.09 -15.24 -12.42
N LYS A 287 17.79 -15.17 -13.56
CA LYS A 287 19.07 -15.89 -13.74
C LYS A 287 20.18 -15.44 -12.79
N ALA A 288 20.24 -14.16 -12.44
CA ALA A 288 21.23 -13.64 -11.50
C ALA A 288 21.00 -14.17 -10.08
N ASN A 289 19.75 -14.43 -9.71
CA ASN A 289 19.35 -14.87 -8.38
C ASN A 289 19.01 -16.37 -8.31
N GLN A 290 19.32 -17.15 -9.35
CA GLN A 290 19.00 -18.57 -9.40
C GLN A 290 19.70 -19.35 -8.27
N GLY A 291 18.94 -20.18 -7.57
CA GLY A 291 19.39 -20.99 -6.42
C GLY A 291 19.16 -20.32 -5.06
N VAL A 292 18.63 -19.09 -5.02
CA VAL A 292 18.25 -18.44 -3.76
C VAL A 292 16.97 -19.10 -3.22
N ASP A 293 17.02 -19.53 -1.96
CA ASP A 293 15.89 -20.05 -1.18
C ASP A 293 15.54 -19.01 -0.10
N GLY A 294 14.26 -18.66 -0.01
CA GLY A 294 13.77 -17.67 0.93
C GLY A 294 13.81 -18.13 2.37
N ALA A 295 13.69 -17.16 3.28
CA ALA A 295 13.67 -17.45 4.70
C ALA A 295 12.49 -18.36 5.10
N LYS A 296 12.69 -19.26 6.07
CA LYS A 296 11.64 -20.17 6.55
C LYS A 296 11.40 -19.93 8.03
N LEU A 297 10.13 -19.78 8.42
CA LEU A 297 9.79 -19.75 9.85
C LEU A 297 10.11 -21.11 10.47
N LEU A 298 10.78 -21.06 11.62
CA LEU A 298 10.97 -22.26 12.41
C LEU A 298 9.66 -22.56 13.15
N PRO A 299 9.20 -23.81 13.12
CA PRO A 299 8.05 -24.26 13.89
C PRO A 299 8.31 -24.16 15.41
N PRO A 300 7.26 -23.99 16.24
CA PRO A 300 7.41 -24.19 17.68
C PRO A 300 7.89 -25.63 17.93
N SER A 301 9.07 -25.79 18.53
CA SER A 301 9.72 -27.09 18.83
C SER A 301 10.15 -27.99 17.63
N GLY A 302 10.63 -27.41 16.53
CA GLY A 302 11.55 -28.11 15.60
C GLY A 302 10.94 -29.04 14.54
N VAL A 303 9.61 -29.07 14.34
CA VAL A 303 8.95 -29.84 13.26
C VAL A 303 8.60 -28.95 12.07
N PHE A 304 9.45 -28.90 11.04
CA PHE A 304 9.25 -28.00 9.89
C PHE A 304 7.85 -28.17 9.30
N ILE A 305 7.02 -27.13 9.40
CA ILE A 305 5.79 -27.03 8.63
C ILE A 305 6.16 -26.26 7.37
N ASN A 306 6.17 -26.92 6.21
CA ASN A 306 6.32 -26.22 4.94
C ASN A 306 5.07 -25.34 4.75
N PRO A 307 5.18 -23.99 4.77
CA PRO A 307 4.00 -23.13 4.74
C PRO A 307 3.32 -23.04 3.35
N TYR A 308 3.82 -23.79 2.36
CA TYR A 308 3.43 -23.73 0.95
C TYR A 308 2.50 -24.83 0.42
N GLU A 309 1.84 -25.62 1.28
CA GLU A 309 0.92 -26.65 0.79
C GLU A 309 -0.42 -26.11 0.21
N GLY A 310 -0.60 -24.80 0.15
CA GLY A 310 -1.70 -24.17 -0.59
C GLY A 310 -1.14 -23.22 -1.62
N GLY A 311 -0.82 -23.72 -2.81
CA GLY A 311 -0.62 -22.88 -3.97
C GLY A 311 -1.82 -21.94 -4.09
N VAL A 312 -1.59 -20.64 -3.91
CA VAL A 312 -2.59 -19.65 -4.32
C VAL A 312 -2.65 -19.81 -5.83
N PRO A 313 -3.78 -20.22 -6.42
CA PRO A 313 -3.88 -20.17 -7.87
C PRO A 313 -3.63 -18.70 -8.24
N ALA A 314 -2.87 -18.45 -9.30
CA ALA A 314 -2.94 -17.20 -10.05
C ALA A 314 -4.35 -17.06 -10.65
N ALA A 315 -5.37 -16.95 -9.79
CA ALA A 315 -6.70 -16.56 -10.16
C ALA A 315 -6.68 -15.04 -10.11
N ALA A 316 -6.63 -14.43 -11.29
CA ALA A 316 -7.05 -13.07 -11.48
C ALA A 316 -8.28 -12.82 -10.60
N VAL A 317 -8.17 -11.91 -9.65
CA VAL A 317 -9.36 -11.34 -9.01
C VAL A 317 -10.20 -10.85 -10.18
N PRO A 318 -11.38 -11.44 -10.46
CA PRO A 318 -12.17 -10.98 -11.58
C PRO A 318 -12.47 -9.50 -11.32
N ALA A 319 -12.17 -8.66 -12.32
CA ALA A 319 -12.66 -7.28 -12.32
C ALA A 319 -14.15 -7.32 -11.93
N PRO A 320 -14.62 -6.40 -11.07
CA PRO A 320 -16.00 -6.39 -10.64
C PRO A 320 -16.87 -6.32 -11.90
N THR A 321 -17.54 -7.44 -12.21
CA THR A 321 -18.51 -7.52 -13.28
C THR A 321 -19.84 -7.06 -12.70
N GLY A 322 -20.02 -5.75 -12.70
CA GLY A 322 -21.27 -5.08 -12.32
C GLY A 322 -21.36 -3.76 -13.07
N LEU A 323 -22.34 -3.69 -13.97
CA LEU A 323 -22.75 -2.52 -14.76
C LEU A 323 -22.98 -1.28 -13.90
#